data_AF-A0A258TXN0-F1
#
_entry.id   AF-A0A258TXN0-F1
#
_cell.length_a   1.000
_cell.length_b   1.000
_cell.length_c   1.000
_cell.angle_alpha   90.00
_cell.angle_beta   90.00
_cell.angle_gamma   90.00
#
_symmetry.space_group_name_H-M   'P 1'
#
loop_
_entity.id
_entity.type
_entity.pdbx_description
1 polymer ?
#
loop_
_entity_poly.entity_id
_entity_poly.type
_entity_poly.pdbx_seq_one_letter_code
_entity_poly.pdbx_strand_id
1 'polypeptide(L)'
;ELLYDPSKPTSLQLLPIDTRATDVSTTEYKRYPEEWTVVEFDVNSNDSMVNAFKEVSRTRRVTAEEAEKLSLYDPNNSDDAMSLNKDGTVDVPCWRYAMINFPHPLLEQGLVILDTPGLNAIGTEPELTLNMLPNAHAVLFILGADTGVTKSEIDVWRQYISGTRWKQKGRMAVLNKIDGLWDELKDDVEIEKELVKQVKVSAELLGLDISQIFPTSAQKGLLAKVNGDENLLIQSRLPQLEKALSDELIPSKKEIVRDNTKNEIDDLITNTNLILESRISGVLEQLDELRGLRGKNEDVVEHMMNKVKVDKENFEKGLQRFQALRSVFSQQTNKLFTLLGMDGLKVKVHDTRETMVKASFTKTIRDAMDDFFLELKGRLVSSDEHIQDIKKMMDVMYEKFAKEHGLRKSEPPAFSTMRYQKELAKYERAYKEQFNTAFNMIANEKMTLTSKFFETLASRVIHVYEV
;
A
#
# COMPACT_ATOMS: atom_id res chain seq x y z
N GLU A 1 -10.92 33.25 -34.69
CA GLU A 1 -11.93 32.76 -33.72
C GLU A 1 -12.90 33.88 -33.39
N LEU A 2 -14.20 33.63 -33.53
CA LEU A 2 -15.27 34.56 -33.14
C LEU A 2 -16.03 33.96 -31.96
N LEU A 3 -16.19 34.75 -30.91
CA LEU A 3 -16.89 34.37 -29.69
C LEU A 3 -17.56 35.58 -29.06
N TYR A 4 -18.34 35.35 -28.00
CA TYR A 4 -18.85 36.41 -27.16
C TYR A 4 -18.56 36.13 -25.69
N ASP A 5 -17.95 37.12 -25.03
CA ASP A 5 -17.68 37.14 -23.59
C ASP A 5 -18.25 38.46 -23.01
N PRO A 6 -19.29 38.40 -22.16
CA PRO A 6 -19.92 39.59 -21.60
C PRO A 6 -19.01 40.33 -20.60
N SER A 7 -17.93 39.71 -20.14
CA SER A 7 -16.97 40.35 -19.23
C SER A 7 -15.94 41.24 -19.93
N LYS A 8 -15.86 41.16 -21.27
CA LYS A 8 -14.88 41.89 -22.09
C LYS A 8 -15.59 42.88 -23.03
N PRO A 9 -14.95 44.01 -23.36
CA PRO A 9 -15.47 44.92 -24.38
C PRO A 9 -15.43 44.26 -25.76
N THR A 10 -16.26 44.75 -26.69
CA THR A 10 -16.20 44.38 -28.09
C THR A 10 -14.86 44.77 -28.68
N SER A 11 -14.05 43.77 -29.01
CA SER A 11 -12.64 43.96 -29.33
C SER A 11 -12.08 42.83 -30.18
N LEU A 12 -11.02 43.14 -30.92
CA LEU A 12 -10.13 42.21 -31.59
C LEU A 12 -8.91 42.01 -30.72
N GLN A 13 -8.58 40.78 -30.38
CA GLN A 13 -7.31 40.41 -29.78
C GLN A 13 -6.48 39.72 -30.85
N LEU A 14 -5.32 40.29 -31.16
CA LEU A 14 -4.45 39.86 -32.25
C LEU A 14 -3.11 39.38 -31.68
N LEU A 15 -2.75 38.14 -31.98
CA LEU A 15 -1.47 37.55 -31.59
C LEU A 15 -0.45 37.80 -32.70
N PRO A 16 0.69 38.47 -32.42
CA PRO A 16 1.71 38.76 -33.42
C PRO A 16 2.25 37.50 -34.10
N ILE A 17 2.56 37.58 -35.40
CA ILE A 17 3.10 36.46 -36.17
C ILE A 17 4.46 35.97 -35.65
N ASP A 18 5.22 36.87 -35.03
CA ASP A 18 6.55 36.59 -34.47
C ASP A 18 6.52 35.53 -33.35
N THR A 19 5.37 35.31 -32.73
CA THR A 19 5.15 34.23 -31.75
C THR A 19 5.26 32.83 -32.37
N ARG A 20 5.33 32.70 -33.71
CA ARG A 20 5.67 31.43 -34.36
C ARG A 20 7.14 31.05 -34.18
N ALA A 21 8.03 32.01 -33.88
CA ALA A 21 9.45 31.74 -33.67
C ALA A 21 9.75 31.05 -32.32
N THR A 22 8.74 30.94 -31.45
CA THR A 22 8.81 30.30 -30.13
C THR A 22 7.99 29.01 -30.11
N ASP A 23 8.47 27.98 -29.41
CA ASP A 23 7.83 26.66 -29.32
C ASP A 23 6.53 26.63 -28.48
N VAL A 24 6.00 27.79 -28.09
CA VAL A 24 4.80 27.92 -27.26
C VAL A 24 3.54 27.84 -28.13
N SER A 25 2.58 27.04 -27.67
CA SER A 25 1.32 26.82 -28.37
C SER A 25 0.38 28.02 -28.33
N THR A 26 -0.47 28.17 -29.34
CA THR A 26 -1.53 29.21 -29.36
C THR A 26 -2.46 29.13 -28.14
N THR A 27 -2.72 27.92 -27.63
CA THR A 27 -3.59 27.69 -26.46
C THR A 27 -2.95 28.19 -25.17
N GLU A 28 -1.63 28.10 -25.06
CA GLU A 28 -0.87 28.62 -23.93
C GLU A 28 -0.77 30.15 -23.99
N TYR A 29 -0.55 30.73 -25.16
CA TYR A 29 -0.59 32.19 -25.36
C TYR A 29 -1.91 32.84 -24.96
N LYS A 30 -3.05 32.13 -25.04
CA LYS A 30 -4.33 32.64 -24.53
C LYS A 30 -4.32 32.97 -23.03
N ARG A 31 -3.35 32.45 -22.26
CA ARG A 31 -3.20 32.71 -20.82
C ARG A 31 -2.37 33.95 -20.49
N TYR A 32 -1.73 34.56 -21.49
CA TYR A 32 -0.83 35.71 -21.34
C TYR A 32 -1.39 36.91 -22.11
N PRO A 33 -2.35 37.68 -21.54
CA PRO A 33 -2.98 38.81 -22.21
C PRO A 33 -2.01 39.88 -22.73
N GLU A 34 -0.84 40.00 -22.10
CA GLU A 34 0.23 40.95 -22.46
C GLU A 34 0.86 40.70 -23.84
N GLU A 35 0.79 39.47 -24.36
CA GLU A 35 1.30 39.11 -25.69
C GLU A 35 0.29 39.45 -26.81
N TRP A 36 -0.92 39.91 -26.45
CA TRP A 36 -1.99 40.20 -27.40
C TRP A 36 -2.15 41.70 -27.62
N THR A 37 -2.25 42.08 -28.88
CA THR A 37 -2.64 43.44 -29.26
C THR A 37 -4.16 43.55 -29.28
N VAL A 38 -4.73 44.45 -28.48
CA VAL A 38 -6.18 44.65 -28.40
C VAL A 38 -6.60 45.88 -29.20
N VAL A 39 -7.57 45.71 -30.09
CA VAL A 39 -8.20 46.79 -30.87
C VAL A 39 -9.69 46.77 -30.59
N GLU A 40 -10.18 47.77 -29.84
CA GLU A 40 -11.61 47.94 -29.58
C GLU A 40 -12.32 48.54 -30.79
N PHE A 41 -13.58 48.15 -31.01
CA PHE A 41 -14.39 48.68 -32.10
C PHE A 41 -15.86 48.82 -31.70
N ASP A 42 -16.54 49.79 -32.31
CA ASP A 42 -17.97 50.03 -32.09
C ASP A 42 -18.80 49.28 -33.12
N VAL A 43 -19.68 48.39 -32.63
CA VAL A 43 -20.59 47.57 -33.44
C VAL A 43 -21.64 48.41 -34.17
N ASN A 44 -21.98 49.59 -33.64
CA ASN A 44 -22.97 50.48 -34.26
C ASN A 44 -22.35 51.38 -35.35
N SER A 45 -21.02 51.39 -35.47
CA SER A 45 -20.30 52.21 -36.44
C SER A 45 -19.66 51.36 -37.52
N ASN A 46 -20.19 51.44 -38.74
CA ASN A 46 -19.67 50.69 -39.88
C ASN A 46 -18.19 51.03 -40.17
N ASP A 47 -17.81 52.29 -40.06
CA ASP A 47 -16.42 52.73 -40.27
C ASP A 47 -15.48 52.18 -39.19
N SER A 48 -15.93 52.11 -37.94
CA SER A 48 -15.15 51.53 -36.83
C SER A 48 -14.90 50.04 -37.06
N MET A 49 -15.95 49.29 -37.43
CA MET A 49 -15.82 47.87 -37.77
C MET A 49 -14.88 47.66 -38.95
N VAL A 50 -15.07 48.37 -40.07
CA VAL A 50 -14.22 48.21 -41.26
C VAL A 50 -12.75 48.47 -40.93
N ASN A 51 -12.44 49.49 -40.14
CA ASN A 51 -11.06 49.78 -39.75
C ASN A 51 -10.47 48.69 -38.85
N ALA A 52 -11.25 48.17 -37.90
CA ALA A 52 -10.81 47.08 -37.02
C ALA A 52 -10.56 45.79 -37.81
N PHE A 53 -11.49 45.37 -38.67
CA PHE A 53 -11.34 44.16 -39.48
C PHE A 53 -10.22 44.27 -40.54
N LYS A 54 -9.91 45.48 -41.03
CA LYS A 54 -8.73 45.71 -41.88
C LYS A 54 -7.42 45.36 -41.16
N GLU A 55 -7.32 45.60 -39.85
CA GLU A 55 -6.12 45.21 -39.09
C GLU A 55 -5.89 43.70 -39.10
N VAL A 56 -6.95 42.88 -39.06
CA VAL A 56 -6.83 41.40 -39.15
C VAL A 56 -6.17 40.98 -40.46
N SER A 57 -6.48 41.67 -41.56
CA SER A 57 -5.94 41.39 -42.90
C SER A 57 -4.57 42.02 -43.19
N ARG A 58 -3.93 42.64 -42.18
CA ARG A 58 -2.69 43.36 -42.39
C ARG A 58 -1.53 42.41 -42.68
N THR A 59 -0.81 42.70 -43.76
CA THR A 59 0.41 41.99 -44.14
C THR A 59 1.64 42.88 -44.00
N ARG A 60 2.80 42.25 -43.84
CA ARG A 60 4.11 42.91 -43.86
C ARG A 60 5.03 42.18 -44.84
N ARG A 61 5.90 42.94 -45.51
CA ARG A 61 6.95 42.38 -46.37
C ARG A 61 8.15 41.98 -45.53
N VAL A 62 8.59 40.74 -45.69
CA VAL A 62 9.77 40.17 -45.04
C VAL A 62 10.69 39.53 -46.06
N THR A 63 11.93 39.25 -45.68
CA THR A 63 12.86 38.48 -46.54
C THR A 63 12.44 37.02 -46.59
N ALA A 64 12.84 36.29 -47.64
CA ALA A 64 12.57 34.86 -47.75
C ALA A 64 13.14 34.05 -46.56
N GLU A 65 14.31 34.44 -46.05
CA GLU A 65 14.94 33.81 -44.87
C GLU A 65 14.09 33.98 -43.59
N GLU A 66 13.52 35.17 -43.38
CA GLU A 66 12.63 35.44 -42.25
C GLU A 66 11.30 34.69 -42.38
N ALA A 67 10.75 34.58 -43.58
CA ALA A 67 9.53 33.82 -43.85
C ALA A 67 9.74 32.30 -43.62
N GLU A 68 10.90 31.77 -44.01
CA GLU A 68 11.28 30.37 -43.76
C GLU A 68 11.42 30.08 -42.26
N LYS A 69 12.04 30.99 -41.51
CA LYS A 69 12.16 30.88 -40.04
C LYS A 69 10.79 30.85 -39.34
N LEU A 70 9.78 31.54 -39.88
CA LEU A 70 8.41 31.53 -39.37
C LEU A 70 7.57 30.35 -39.89
N SER A 71 8.17 29.44 -40.68
CA SER A 71 7.49 28.33 -41.35
C SER A 71 6.32 28.78 -42.24
N LEU A 72 6.46 29.95 -42.86
CA LEU A 72 5.49 30.56 -43.78
C LEU A 72 5.94 30.50 -45.25
N TYR A 73 7.13 29.99 -45.51
CA TYR A 73 7.70 29.84 -46.84
C TYR A 73 8.63 28.60 -46.87
N ASP A 74 8.39 27.67 -47.79
CA ASP A 74 9.30 26.55 -48.08
C ASP A 74 9.85 26.68 -49.51
N PRO A 75 11.18 26.86 -49.70
CA PRO A 75 11.80 26.92 -51.02
C PRO A 75 11.58 25.67 -51.89
N ASN A 76 11.26 24.52 -51.28
CA ASN A 76 11.06 23.25 -51.98
C ASN A 76 9.58 23.01 -52.37
N ASN A 77 8.65 23.85 -51.90
CA ASN A 77 7.25 23.77 -52.25
C ASN A 77 6.97 24.62 -53.50
N SER A 78 6.42 23.99 -54.55
CA SER A 78 6.16 24.65 -55.84
C SER A 78 5.14 25.80 -55.75
N ASP A 79 4.22 25.73 -54.79
CA ASP A 79 3.20 26.76 -54.58
C ASP A 79 3.78 27.99 -53.84
N ASP A 80 4.67 27.76 -52.87
CA ASP A 80 5.34 28.84 -52.13
C ASP A 80 6.36 29.57 -53.01
N ALA A 81 7.03 28.87 -53.93
CA ALA A 81 7.95 29.48 -54.89
C ALA A 81 7.29 30.53 -55.81
N MET A 82 5.96 30.47 -56.01
CA MET A 82 5.21 31.50 -56.76
C MET A 82 4.84 32.74 -55.91
N SER A 83 4.98 32.67 -54.59
CA SER A 83 4.65 33.76 -53.66
C SER A 83 5.76 34.82 -53.51
N LEU A 84 6.92 34.58 -54.13
CA LEU A 84 8.05 35.52 -54.15
C LEU A 84 7.72 36.76 -54.98
N ASN A 85 7.81 37.93 -54.35
CA ASN A 85 7.76 39.20 -55.05
C ASN A 85 9.00 39.37 -55.95
N LYS A 86 8.90 40.23 -56.97
CA LYS A 86 9.99 40.55 -57.91
C LYS A 86 11.28 41.03 -57.23
N ASP A 87 11.15 41.55 -56.01
CA ASP A 87 12.25 42.08 -55.20
C ASP A 87 12.84 41.04 -54.22
N GLY A 88 12.42 39.77 -54.30
CA GLY A 88 12.89 38.69 -53.42
C GLY A 88 12.29 38.69 -52.00
N THR A 89 11.22 39.45 -51.78
CA THR A 89 10.48 39.51 -50.50
C THR A 89 9.19 38.71 -50.57
N VAL A 90 8.67 38.31 -49.41
CA VAL A 90 7.39 37.59 -49.28
C VAL A 90 6.46 38.42 -48.40
N ASP A 91 5.19 38.54 -48.79
CA ASP A 91 4.15 39.18 -47.98
C ASP A 91 3.62 38.16 -46.97
N VAL A 92 3.90 38.38 -45.68
CA VAL A 92 3.44 37.52 -44.58
C VAL A 92 2.35 38.22 -43.75
N PRO A 93 1.39 37.48 -43.18
CA PRO A 93 0.41 38.06 -42.27
C PRO A 93 1.10 38.63 -41.02
N CYS A 94 0.63 39.77 -40.51
CA CYS A 94 1.16 40.34 -39.27
C CYS A 94 0.75 39.55 -38.02
N TRP A 95 -0.27 38.71 -38.13
CA TRP A 95 -0.92 38.05 -37.00
C TRP A 95 -0.94 36.53 -37.17
N ARG A 96 -0.58 35.79 -36.12
CA ARG A 96 -0.68 34.33 -36.02
C ARG A 96 -2.12 33.90 -35.73
N TYR A 97 -2.82 34.66 -34.88
CA TYR A 97 -4.18 34.31 -34.43
C TYR A 97 -4.99 35.56 -34.12
N ALA A 98 -6.29 35.52 -34.42
CA ALA A 98 -7.21 36.61 -34.11
C ALA A 98 -8.42 36.07 -33.32
N MET A 99 -8.70 36.66 -32.17
CA MET A 99 -9.90 36.44 -31.36
C MET A 99 -10.79 37.67 -31.45
N ILE A 100 -12.04 37.48 -31.86
CA ILE A 100 -13.00 38.55 -32.08
C ILE A 100 -14.12 38.38 -31.06
N ASN A 101 -14.23 39.32 -30.12
CA ASN A 101 -15.35 39.38 -29.18
C ASN A 101 -16.47 40.22 -29.78
N PHE A 102 -17.55 39.58 -30.22
CA PHE A 102 -18.63 40.24 -30.97
C PHE A 102 -20.02 39.92 -30.39
N PRO A 103 -20.84 40.93 -30.05
CA PRO A 103 -22.18 40.73 -29.48
C PRO A 103 -23.17 40.30 -30.57
N HIS A 104 -23.27 38.99 -30.78
CA HIS A 104 -24.24 38.39 -31.70
C HIS A 104 -25.13 37.39 -30.97
N PRO A 105 -26.45 37.34 -31.23
CA PRO A 105 -27.37 36.45 -30.52
C PRO A 105 -26.96 34.96 -30.54
N LEU A 106 -26.37 34.48 -31.64
CA LEU A 106 -25.86 33.10 -31.70
C LEU A 106 -24.60 32.89 -30.84
N LEU A 107 -23.70 33.89 -30.78
CA LEU A 107 -22.47 33.80 -29.98
C LEU A 107 -22.78 33.92 -28.48
N GLU A 108 -23.76 34.74 -28.12
CA GLU A 108 -24.30 34.86 -26.75
C GLU A 108 -24.85 33.54 -26.21
N GLN A 109 -25.34 32.66 -27.08
CA GLN A 109 -25.81 31.32 -26.72
C GLN A 109 -24.67 30.31 -26.54
N GLY A 110 -23.41 30.77 -26.56
CA GLY A 110 -22.22 29.95 -26.34
C GLY A 110 -21.70 29.24 -27.59
N LEU A 111 -22.05 29.74 -28.78
CA LEU A 111 -21.43 29.35 -30.05
C LEU A 111 -20.06 30.03 -30.17
N VAL A 112 -19.05 29.24 -30.53
CA VAL A 112 -17.72 29.74 -30.87
C VAL A 112 -17.42 29.29 -32.28
N ILE A 113 -17.09 30.25 -33.16
CA ILE A 113 -16.77 29.97 -34.56
C ILE A 113 -15.27 30.02 -34.71
N LEU A 114 -14.69 28.89 -35.12
CA LEU A 114 -13.27 28.79 -35.39
C LEU A 114 -13.10 28.80 -36.91
N ASP A 115 -12.73 29.97 -37.43
CA ASP A 115 -12.41 30.13 -38.84
C ASP A 115 -11.01 29.59 -39.10
N THR A 116 -10.91 28.63 -40.01
CA THR A 116 -9.62 28.05 -40.43
C THR A 116 -9.18 28.76 -41.72
N PRO A 117 -7.91 29.19 -41.85
CA PRO A 117 -7.41 29.64 -43.13
C PRO A 117 -7.61 28.53 -44.18
N GLY A 118 -7.76 28.92 -45.44
CA GLY A 118 -8.22 28.04 -46.52
C GLY A 118 -7.47 26.70 -46.58
N LEU A 119 -8.07 25.70 -47.24
CA LEU A 119 -7.57 24.32 -47.30
C LEU A 119 -6.10 24.19 -47.74
N ASN A 120 -5.57 25.20 -48.44
CA ASN A 120 -4.17 25.30 -48.86
C ASN A 120 -3.19 25.65 -47.71
N ALA A 121 -3.68 26.20 -46.59
CA ALA A 121 -2.91 26.57 -45.39
C ALA A 121 -2.94 25.49 -44.29
N ILE A 122 -3.72 24.43 -44.46
CA ILE A 122 -3.83 23.30 -43.52
C ILE A 122 -2.49 22.54 -43.39
N GLY A 123 -1.62 22.59 -44.40
CA GLY A 123 -0.30 21.97 -44.39
C GLY A 123 0.75 22.71 -43.55
N THR A 124 0.58 24.02 -43.33
CA THR A 124 1.57 24.87 -42.64
C THR A 124 1.28 25.08 -41.15
N GLU A 125 0.10 24.67 -40.67
CA GLU A 125 -0.29 24.74 -39.25
C GLU A 125 -0.82 23.39 -38.69
N PRO A 126 0.08 22.55 -38.14
CA PRO A 126 -0.30 21.27 -37.53
C PRO A 126 -1.25 21.41 -36.32
N GLU A 127 -1.17 22.51 -35.57
CA GLU A 127 -1.99 22.72 -34.37
C GLU A 127 -3.49 22.87 -34.69
N LEU A 128 -3.82 23.59 -35.76
CA LEU A 128 -5.21 23.89 -36.12
C LEU A 128 -5.95 22.63 -36.59
N THR A 129 -5.25 21.74 -37.28
CA THR A 129 -5.81 20.57 -37.93
C THR A 129 -5.79 19.33 -37.03
N LEU A 130 -4.79 19.20 -36.14
CA LEU A 130 -4.65 18.07 -35.23
C LEU A 130 -5.26 18.30 -33.84
N ASN A 131 -5.32 19.54 -33.34
CA ASN A 131 -5.84 19.82 -31.99
C ASN A 131 -7.20 20.55 -31.98
N MET A 132 -7.44 21.49 -32.89
CA MET A 132 -8.69 22.27 -32.86
C MET A 132 -9.86 21.53 -33.50
N LEU A 133 -9.64 20.90 -34.68
CA LEU A 133 -10.70 20.13 -35.34
C LEU A 133 -11.27 19.03 -34.44
N PRO A 134 -10.50 18.13 -33.79
CA PRO A 134 -11.09 17.06 -32.98
C PRO A 134 -11.84 17.52 -31.72
N ASN A 135 -11.63 18.75 -31.28
CA ASN A 135 -12.30 19.37 -30.14
C ASN A 135 -13.52 20.22 -30.55
N ALA A 136 -13.73 20.44 -31.86
CA ALA A 136 -14.92 21.12 -32.33
C ALA A 136 -16.17 20.24 -32.11
N HIS A 137 -17.30 20.87 -31.80
CA HIS A 137 -18.57 20.15 -31.60
C HIS A 137 -19.25 19.86 -32.94
N ALA A 138 -18.98 20.71 -33.93
CA ALA A 138 -19.47 20.54 -35.29
C ALA A 138 -18.51 21.18 -36.30
N VAL A 139 -18.60 20.71 -37.54
CA VAL A 139 -17.80 21.17 -38.67
C VAL A 139 -18.74 21.65 -39.77
N LEU A 140 -18.56 22.90 -40.19
CA LEU A 140 -19.25 23.51 -41.32
C LEU A 140 -18.29 23.58 -42.50
N PHE A 141 -18.52 22.76 -43.52
CA PHE A 141 -17.65 22.68 -44.69
C PHE A 141 -18.21 23.52 -45.83
N ILE A 142 -17.50 24.56 -46.23
CA ILE A 142 -17.97 25.51 -47.24
C ILE A 142 -17.40 25.14 -48.61
N LEU A 143 -18.28 25.02 -49.60
CA LEU A 143 -17.99 24.59 -50.97
C LEU A 143 -18.59 25.58 -51.98
N GLY A 144 -18.05 25.63 -53.20
CA GLY A 144 -18.63 26.39 -54.31
C GLY A 144 -19.73 25.61 -55.04
N ALA A 145 -20.92 26.18 -55.17
CA ALA A 145 -22.02 25.62 -55.96
C ALA A 145 -21.73 25.67 -57.48
N ASP A 146 -20.85 26.59 -57.90
CA ASP A 146 -20.39 26.81 -59.27
C ASP A 146 -19.41 25.73 -59.74
N THR A 147 -18.51 25.29 -58.87
CA THR A 147 -17.47 24.28 -59.18
C THR A 147 -17.83 22.88 -58.71
N GLY A 148 -18.82 22.75 -57.81
CA GLY A 148 -19.10 21.50 -57.11
C GLY A 148 -17.94 21.08 -56.20
N VAL A 149 -17.95 19.81 -55.76
CA VAL A 149 -16.90 19.26 -54.88
C VAL A 149 -15.68 18.87 -55.71
N THR A 150 -14.57 19.56 -55.49
CA THR A 150 -13.29 19.28 -56.14
C THR A 150 -12.57 18.09 -55.50
N LYS A 151 -11.60 17.51 -56.21
CA LYS A 151 -10.82 16.37 -55.71
C LYS A 151 -10.04 16.71 -54.43
N SER A 152 -9.43 17.89 -54.36
CA SER A 152 -8.72 18.38 -53.19
C SER A 152 -9.64 18.54 -51.97
N GLU A 153 -10.86 19.05 -52.16
CA GLU A 153 -11.85 19.19 -51.09
C GLU A 153 -12.31 17.82 -50.56
N ILE A 154 -12.51 16.82 -51.43
CA ILE A 154 -12.83 15.45 -51.02
C ILE A 154 -11.69 14.83 -50.21
N ASP A 155 -10.45 15.02 -50.64
CA ASP A 155 -9.28 14.47 -49.96
C ASP A 155 -9.15 15.05 -48.55
N VAL A 156 -9.35 16.37 -48.37
CA VAL A 156 -9.37 16.99 -47.03
C VAL A 156 -10.57 16.50 -46.20
N TRP A 157 -11.76 16.41 -46.80
CA TRP A 157 -12.93 15.88 -46.11
C TRP A 157 -12.67 14.48 -45.57
N ARG A 158 -12.07 13.60 -46.38
CA ARG A 158 -11.77 12.22 -45.97
C ARG A 158 -10.70 12.13 -44.91
N GLN A 159 -9.66 12.95 -45.03
CA GLN A 159 -8.52 12.90 -44.13
C GLN A 159 -8.84 13.45 -42.73
N TYR A 160 -9.64 14.53 -42.64
CA TYR A 160 -9.82 15.26 -41.38
C TYR A 160 -11.25 15.20 -40.81
N ILE A 161 -12.28 14.98 -41.64
CA ILE A 161 -13.70 15.16 -41.24
C ILE A 161 -14.50 13.85 -41.30
N SER A 162 -14.18 12.93 -42.22
CA SER A 162 -14.96 11.69 -42.44
C SER A 162 -14.64 10.56 -41.45
N GLY A 163 -13.73 10.76 -40.49
CA GLY A 163 -13.31 9.73 -39.54
C GLY A 163 -14.42 9.30 -38.57
N THR A 164 -14.31 8.07 -38.04
CA THR A 164 -15.24 7.39 -37.12
C THR A 164 -15.53 8.15 -35.81
N ARG A 165 -14.79 9.22 -35.53
CA ARG A 165 -14.90 10.04 -34.31
C ARG A 165 -16.08 11.01 -34.33
N TRP A 166 -16.57 11.38 -35.52
CA TRP A 166 -17.66 12.35 -35.68
C TRP A 166 -19.01 11.63 -35.76
N LYS A 167 -19.92 11.89 -34.81
CA LYS A 167 -21.33 11.50 -34.96
C LYS A 167 -21.90 12.28 -36.16
N GLN A 168 -22.66 11.60 -37.02
CA GLN A 168 -23.26 12.17 -38.24
C GLN A 168 -23.88 13.56 -38.04
N LYS A 169 -24.54 13.81 -36.90
CA LYS A 169 -25.24 15.06 -36.55
C LYS A 169 -24.35 16.32 -36.39
N GLY A 170 -23.03 16.18 -36.30
CA GLY A 170 -22.11 17.32 -36.14
C GLY A 170 -21.48 17.81 -37.44
N ARG A 171 -21.90 17.31 -38.60
CA ARG A 171 -21.27 17.60 -39.89
C ARG A 171 -22.29 18.22 -40.84
N MET A 172 -21.95 19.39 -41.38
CA MET A 172 -22.78 20.11 -42.34
C MET A 172 -21.92 20.60 -43.48
N ALA A 173 -22.48 20.63 -44.69
CA ALA A 173 -21.85 21.23 -45.86
C ALA A 173 -22.69 22.41 -46.36
N VAL A 174 -22.03 23.48 -46.80
CA VAL A 174 -22.67 24.66 -47.38
C VAL A 174 -22.22 24.78 -48.82
N LEU A 175 -23.16 24.70 -49.76
CA LEU A 175 -22.91 25.01 -51.16
C LEU A 175 -23.15 26.50 -51.35
N ASN A 176 -22.09 27.29 -51.21
CA ASN A 176 -22.12 28.74 -51.34
C ASN A 176 -22.11 29.15 -52.82
N LYS A 177 -22.49 30.41 -53.13
CA LYS A 177 -22.56 30.99 -54.48
C LYS A 177 -23.66 30.40 -55.38
N ILE A 178 -24.80 30.04 -54.82
CA ILE A 178 -25.96 29.61 -55.63
C ILE A 178 -26.45 30.69 -56.59
N ASP A 179 -26.10 31.95 -56.33
CA ASP A 179 -26.38 33.08 -57.21
C ASP A 179 -25.64 33.02 -58.55
N GLY A 180 -24.53 32.28 -58.63
CA GLY A 180 -23.88 31.97 -59.90
C GLY A 180 -24.70 31.06 -60.81
N LEU A 181 -25.70 30.36 -60.26
CA LEU A 181 -26.63 29.51 -61.01
C LEU A 181 -27.92 30.25 -61.42
N TRP A 182 -28.09 31.50 -60.97
CA TRP A 182 -29.23 32.35 -61.34
C TRP A 182 -29.01 32.92 -62.74
N ASP A 183 -29.37 32.14 -63.74
CA ASP A 183 -29.35 32.55 -65.14
C ASP A 183 -30.71 33.18 -65.50
N GLU A 184 -30.72 34.44 -65.92
CA GLU A 184 -31.94 35.17 -66.31
C GLU A 184 -32.66 34.54 -67.52
N LEU A 185 -32.00 33.62 -68.25
CA LEU A 185 -32.57 32.89 -69.37
C LEU A 185 -33.21 31.54 -68.98
N LYS A 186 -33.08 31.11 -67.70
CA LYS A 186 -33.64 29.86 -67.20
C LYS A 186 -34.85 30.12 -66.31
N ASP A 187 -35.83 29.24 -66.38
CA ASP A 187 -36.97 29.27 -65.46
C ASP A 187 -36.53 28.85 -64.05
N ASP A 188 -37.16 29.40 -63.01
CA ASP A 188 -36.90 29.07 -61.60
C ASP A 188 -36.94 27.56 -61.31
N VAL A 189 -37.77 26.82 -62.05
CA VAL A 189 -37.91 25.36 -61.93
C VAL A 189 -36.66 24.62 -62.43
N GLU A 190 -35.98 25.15 -63.45
CA GLU A 190 -34.74 24.57 -63.97
C GLU A 190 -33.57 24.84 -63.03
N ILE A 191 -33.50 26.05 -62.46
CA ILE A 191 -32.51 26.44 -61.45
C ILE A 191 -32.64 25.53 -60.22
N GLU A 192 -33.86 25.28 -59.73
CA GLU A 192 -34.08 24.39 -58.59
C GLU A 192 -33.66 22.95 -58.89
N LYS A 193 -33.94 22.45 -60.10
CA LYS A 193 -33.54 21.09 -60.50
C LYS A 193 -32.02 20.94 -60.53
N GLU A 194 -31.30 21.93 -61.08
CA GLU A 194 -29.84 21.94 -61.12
C GLU A 194 -29.27 21.96 -59.69
N LEU A 195 -29.85 22.80 -58.82
CA LEU A 195 -29.45 22.90 -57.42
C LEU A 195 -29.67 21.59 -56.65
N VAL A 196 -30.84 20.97 -56.79
CA VAL A 196 -31.14 19.67 -56.14
C VAL A 196 -30.20 18.59 -56.66
N LYS A 197 -29.82 18.62 -57.93
CA LYS A 197 -28.83 17.70 -58.50
C LYS A 197 -27.45 17.92 -57.87
N GLN A 198 -26.99 19.17 -57.74
CA GLN A 198 -25.72 19.51 -57.10
C GLN A 198 -25.69 19.09 -55.62
N VAL A 199 -26.79 19.29 -54.89
CA VAL A 199 -26.95 18.84 -53.50
C VAL A 199 -26.84 17.31 -53.41
N LYS A 200 -27.52 16.56 -54.28
CA LYS A 200 -27.45 15.09 -54.28
C LYS A 200 -26.05 14.56 -54.59
N VAL A 201 -25.40 15.12 -55.61
CA VAL A 201 -24.02 14.73 -55.97
C VAL A 201 -23.06 15.02 -54.82
N SER A 202 -23.20 16.18 -54.18
CA SER A 202 -22.36 16.56 -53.04
C SER A 202 -22.62 15.66 -51.82
N ALA A 203 -23.88 15.26 -51.57
CA ALA A 203 -24.25 14.33 -50.51
C ALA A 203 -23.60 12.96 -50.69
N GLU A 204 -23.64 12.43 -51.92
CA GLU A 204 -23.02 11.15 -52.25
C GLU A 204 -21.49 11.20 -52.12
N LEU A 205 -20.84 12.27 -52.59
CA LEU A 205 -19.39 12.41 -52.54
C LEU A 205 -18.86 12.58 -51.11
N LEU A 206 -19.59 13.31 -50.26
CA LEU A 206 -19.21 13.57 -48.87
C LEU A 206 -19.71 12.49 -47.89
N GLY A 207 -20.65 11.64 -48.32
CA GLY A 207 -21.29 10.64 -47.45
C GLY A 207 -22.16 11.28 -46.36
N LEU A 208 -22.81 12.41 -46.68
CA LEU A 208 -23.73 13.14 -45.81
C LEU A 208 -25.18 12.89 -46.22
N ASP A 209 -26.11 13.06 -45.29
CA ASP A 209 -27.53 13.11 -45.64
C ASP A 209 -27.86 14.42 -46.38
N ILE A 210 -28.82 14.39 -47.30
CA ILE A 210 -29.24 15.57 -48.07
C ILE A 210 -29.69 16.71 -47.15
N SER A 211 -30.28 16.39 -46.00
CA SER A 211 -30.68 17.38 -44.99
C SER A 211 -29.52 18.17 -44.37
N GLN A 212 -28.28 17.69 -44.51
CA GLN A 212 -27.08 18.30 -43.95
C GLN A 212 -26.32 19.17 -44.96
N ILE A 213 -26.87 19.34 -46.17
CA ILE A 213 -26.30 20.17 -47.22
C ILE A 213 -27.17 21.39 -47.47
N PHE A 214 -26.60 22.56 -47.27
CA PHE A 214 -27.30 23.83 -47.34
C PHE A 214 -26.82 24.65 -48.55
N PRO A 215 -27.61 24.71 -49.63
CA PRO A 215 -27.35 25.65 -50.72
C PRO A 215 -27.64 27.07 -50.26
N THR A 216 -26.64 27.96 -50.32
CA THR A 216 -26.80 29.36 -49.88
C THR A 216 -26.05 30.35 -50.77
N SER A 217 -26.48 31.62 -50.76
CA SER A 217 -25.69 32.73 -51.31
C SER A 217 -25.32 33.67 -50.17
N ALA A 218 -24.10 33.55 -49.65
CA ALA A 218 -23.63 34.41 -48.57
C ALA A 218 -23.59 35.89 -48.98
N GLN A 219 -23.19 36.19 -50.22
CA GLN A 219 -23.09 37.56 -50.73
C GLN A 219 -24.48 38.23 -50.83
N LYS A 220 -25.45 37.54 -51.45
CA LYS A 220 -26.82 38.07 -51.59
C LYS A 220 -27.54 38.12 -50.24
N GLY A 221 -27.31 37.14 -49.37
CA GLY A 221 -27.82 37.15 -48.00
C GLY A 221 -27.29 38.32 -47.16
N LEU A 222 -26.00 38.65 -47.28
CA LEU A 222 -25.42 39.82 -46.62
C LEU A 222 -26.00 41.12 -47.18
N LEU A 223 -26.06 41.26 -48.51
CA LEU A 223 -26.64 42.44 -49.17
C LEU A 223 -28.10 42.65 -48.75
N ALA A 224 -28.88 41.55 -48.67
CA ALA A 224 -30.25 41.56 -48.22
C ALA A 224 -30.39 42.05 -46.78
N LYS A 225 -29.53 41.59 -45.85
CA LYS A 225 -29.53 42.05 -44.45
C LYS A 225 -29.15 43.52 -44.32
N VAL A 226 -28.18 44.01 -45.11
CA VAL A 226 -27.75 45.41 -45.09
C VAL A 226 -28.83 46.34 -45.64
N ASN A 227 -29.49 45.94 -46.73
CA ASN A 227 -30.50 46.75 -47.40
C ASN A 227 -31.93 46.55 -46.86
N GLY A 228 -32.15 45.56 -45.99
CA GLY A 228 -33.48 45.19 -45.49
C GLY A 228 -34.38 44.52 -46.54
N ASP A 229 -33.82 43.81 -47.52
CA ASP A 229 -34.57 43.13 -48.58
C ASP A 229 -34.95 41.70 -48.18
N GLU A 230 -36.18 41.51 -47.69
CA GLU A 230 -36.66 40.19 -47.27
C GLU A 230 -36.75 39.17 -48.41
N ASN A 231 -37.07 39.62 -49.64
CA ASN A 231 -37.20 38.72 -50.78
C ASN A 231 -35.84 38.15 -51.18
N LEU A 232 -34.82 39.01 -51.25
CA LEU A 232 -33.45 38.59 -51.54
C LEU A 232 -32.89 37.71 -50.41
N LEU A 233 -33.28 37.96 -49.16
CA LEU A 233 -32.88 37.14 -48.03
C LEU A 233 -33.45 35.72 -48.13
N ILE A 234 -34.72 35.58 -48.50
CA ILE A 234 -35.35 34.26 -48.72
C ILE A 234 -34.70 33.54 -49.91
N GLN A 235 -34.46 34.24 -51.03
CA GLN A 235 -33.78 33.67 -52.20
C GLN A 235 -32.36 33.20 -51.91
N SER A 236 -31.64 33.91 -51.03
CA SER A 236 -30.29 33.53 -50.60
C SER A 236 -30.23 32.25 -49.75
N ARG A 237 -31.38 31.79 -49.23
CA ARG A 237 -31.55 30.64 -48.31
C ARG A 237 -30.73 30.72 -47.02
N LEU A 238 -30.12 31.86 -46.71
CA LEU A 238 -29.35 32.07 -45.49
C LEU A 238 -30.16 31.79 -44.20
N PRO A 239 -31.45 32.16 -44.09
CA PRO A 239 -32.25 31.83 -42.90
C PRO A 239 -32.40 30.33 -42.62
N GLN A 240 -32.36 29.50 -43.66
CA GLN A 240 -32.46 28.04 -43.51
C GLN A 240 -31.20 27.48 -42.86
N LEU A 241 -30.04 27.99 -43.26
CA LEU A 241 -28.75 27.66 -42.63
C LEU A 241 -28.71 28.16 -41.18
N GLU A 242 -29.10 29.41 -40.92
CA GLU A 242 -29.11 29.97 -39.56
C GLU A 242 -30.03 29.18 -38.62
N LYS A 243 -31.20 28.77 -39.11
CA LYS A 243 -32.12 27.91 -38.37
C LYS A 243 -31.53 26.54 -38.09
N ALA A 244 -30.91 25.89 -39.07
CA ALA A 244 -30.27 24.59 -38.87
C ALA A 244 -29.12 24.65 -37.84
N LEU A 245 -28.30 25.72 -37.90
CA LEU A 245 -27.25 25.95 -36.92
C LEU A 245 -27.82 26.13 -35.50
N SER A 246 -28.93 26.88 -35.36
CA SER A 246 -29.59 27.09 -34.06
C SER A 246 -30.27 25.82 -33.53
N ASP A 247 -31.07 25.14 -34.36
CA ASP A 247 -31.93 24.03 -33.95
C ASP A 247 -31.16 22.70 -33.80
N GLU A 248 -30.06 22.50 -34.54
CA GLU A 248 -29.30 21.23 -34.49
C GLU A 248 -28.03 21.32 -33.66
N LEU A 249 -27.25 22.40 -33.75
CA LEU A 249 -25.93 22.47 -33.09
C LEU A 249 -26.02 22.79 -31.59
N ILE A 250 -26.91 23.71 -31.20
CA ILE A 250 -27.00 24.14 -29.81
C ILE A 250 -27.59 23.02 -28.93
N PRO A 251 -28.70 22.35 -29.31
CA PRO A 251 -29.23 21.22 -28.56
C PRO A 251 -28.27 20.02 -28.55
N SER A 252 -27.59 19.73 -29.66
CA SER A 252 -26.63 18.61 -29.70
C SER A 252 -25.44 18.83 -28.79
N LYS A 253 -24.91 20.06 -28.67
CA LYS A 253 -23.88 20.41 -27.66
C LYS A 253 -24.38 20.14 -26.24
N LYS A 254 -25.62 20.53 -25.93
CA LYS A 254 -26.23 20.26 -24.62
C LYS A 254 -26.36 18.75 -24.35
N GLU A 255 -26.75 17.97 -25.35
CA GLU A 255 -26.81 16.50 -25.25
C GLU A 255 -25.42 15.89 -25.03
N ILE A 256 -24.41 16.31 -25.79
CA ILE A 256 -23.04 15.80 -25.66
C ILE A 256 -22.48 16.08 -24.26
N VAL A 257 -22.61 17.31 -23.77
CA VAL A 257 -22.14 17.67 -22.42
C VAL A 257 -22.91 16.87 -21.36
N ARG A 258 -24.24 16.77 -21.47
CA ARG A 258 -25.06 15.98 -20.55
C ARG A 258 -24.66 14.52 -20.53
N ASP A 259 -24.47 13.91 -21.69
CA ASP A 259 -24.14 12.49 -21.82
C ASP A 259 -22.71 12.21 -21.29
N ASN A 260 -21.75 13.10 -21.55
CA ASN A 260 -20.40 13.01 -20.99
C ASN A 260 -20.41 13.12 -19.47
N THR A 261 -21.08 14.14 -18.92
CA THR A 261 -21.21 14.31 -17.46
C THR A 261 -21.92 13.11 -16.82
N LYS A 262 -22.93 12.55 -17.49
CA LYS A 262 -23.61 11.34 -17.01
C LYS A 262 -22.65 10.15 -16.96
N ASN A 263 -21.87 9.91 -18.01
CA ASN A 263 -20.90 8.82 -18.03
C ASN A 263 -19.83 8.98 -16.94
N GLU A 264 -19.32 10.20 -16.72
CA GLU A 264 -18.37 10.46 -15.62
C GLU A 264 -18.99 10.18 -14.24
N ILE A 265 -20.26 10.53 -14.04
CA ILE A 265 -20.98 10.20 -12.80
C ILE A 265 -21.17 8.69 -12.65
N ASP A 266 -21.55 7.98 -13.72
CA ASP A 266 -21.74 6.53 -13.70
C ASP A 266 -20.41 5.81 -13.39
N ASP A 267 -19.29 6.29 -13.92
CA ASP A 267 -17.95 5.78 -13.60
C ASP A 267 -17.58 6.03 -12.13
N LEU A 268 -17.87 7.23 -11.59
CA LEU A 268 -17.64 7.55 -10.18
C LEU A 268 -18.48 6.67 -9.24
N ILE A 269 -19.76 6.44 -9.58
CA ILE A 269 -20.65 5.58 -8.81
C ILE A 269 -20.13 4.14 -8.83
N THR A 270 -19.75 3.63 -10.01
CA THR A 270 -19.22 2.27 -10.17
C THR A 270 -17.96 2.07 -9.34
N ASN A 271 -17.01 3.00 -9.43
CA ASN A 271 -15.77 2.96 -8.67
C ASN A 271 -16.02 3.03 -7.15
N THR A 272 -16.95 3.88 -6.72
CA THR A 272 -17.31 4.01 -5.30
C THR A 272 -17.95 2.73 -4.78
N ASN A 273 -18.86 2.12 -5.53
CA ASN A 273 -19.49 0.86 -5.16
C ASN A 273 -18.46 -0.27 -5.03
N LEU A 274 -17.51 -0.39 -5.96
CA LEU A 274 -16.44 -1.39 -5.89
C LEU A 274 -15.58 -1.22 -4.61
N ILE A 275 -15.25 0.01 -4.24
CA ILE A 275 -14.50 0.30 -3.00
C ILE A 275 -15.33 -0.08 -1.77
N LEU A 276 -16.62 0.27 -1.76
CA LEU A 276 -17.51 -0.05 -0.65
C LEU A 276 -17.72 -1.56 -0.49
N GLU A 277 -17.93 -2.28 -1.59
CA GLU A 277 -18.05 -3.75 -1.59
C GLU A 277 -16.78 -4.41 -1.05
N SER A 278 -15.60 -3.97 -1.49
CA SER A 278 -14.32 -4.45 -0.97
C SER A 278 -14.18 -4.20 0.54
N ARG A 279 -14.56 -3.01 1.02
CA ARG A 279 -14.53 -2.68 2.46
C ARG A 279 -15.50 -3.55 3.26
N ILE A 280 -16.73 -3.73 2.76
CA ILE A 280 -17.73 -4.58 3.41
C ILE A 280 -17.23 -6.02 3.49
N SER A 281 -16.70 -6.55 2.38
CA SER A 281 -16.11 -7.90 2.33
C SER A 281 -14.98 -8.06 3.35
N GLY A 282 -14.04 -7.10 3.41
CA GLY A 282 -12.94 -7.13 4.38
C GLY A 282 -13.40 -7.05 5.84
N VAL A 283 -14.42 -6.25 6.15
CA VAL A 283 -14.98 -6.18 7.51
C VAL A 283 -15.69 -7.49 7.88
N LEU A 284 -16.42 -8.10 6.94
CA LEU A 284 -17.08 -9.39 7.16
C LEU A 284 -16.05 -10.51 7.40
N GLU A 285 -14.96 -10.53 6.65
CA GLU A 285 -13.84 -11.47 6.84
C GLU A 285 -13.20 -11.30 8.22
N GLN A 286 -12.85 -10.07 8.62
CA GLN A 286 -12.33 -9.77 9.97
C GLN A 286 -13.28 -10.20 11.08
N LEU A 287 -14.59 -10.00 10.87
CA LEU A 287 -15.61 -10.40 11.83
C LEU A 287 -15.72 -11.93 11.94
N ASP A 288 -15.57 -12.65 10.83
CA ASP A 288 -15.53 -14.11 10.83
C ASP A 288 -14.28 -14.64 11.55
N GLU A 289 -13.11 -14.06 11.30
CA GLU A 289 -11.88 -14.38 12.04
C GLU A 289 -12.04 -14.19 13.55
N LEU A 290 -12.60 -13.05 13.97
CA LEU A 290 -12.87 -12.76 15.39
C LEU A 290 -13.84 -13.76 16.01
N ARG A 291 -14.88 -14.17 15.27
CA ARG A 291 -15.81 -15.22 15.72
C ARG A 291 -15.12 -16.58 15.83
N GLY A 292 -14.26 -16.93 14.87
CA GLY A 292 -13.45 -18.14 14.89
C GLY A 292 -12.49 -18.20 16.08
N LEU A 293 -11.92 -17.06 16.48
CA LEU A 293 -11.08 -16.95 17.68
C LEU A 293 -11.87 -17.16 18.97
N ARG A 294 -13.14 -16.71 19.04
CA ARG A 294 -13.98 -16.90 20.22
C ARG A 294 -14.30 -18.38 20.48
N GLY A 295 -14.58 -19.15 19.43
CA GLY A 295 -14.83 -20.60 19.54
C GLY A 295 -13.58 -21.38 19.97
N LYS A 296 -12.41 -21.05 19.43
CA LYS A 296 -11.14 -21.71 19.78
C LYS A 296 -10.73 -21.47 21.24
N ASN A 297 -11.08 -20.34 21.83
CA ASN A 297 -10.74 -20.07 23.23
C ASN A 297 -11.54 -20.94 24.21
N GLU A 298 -12.77 -21.32 23.90
CA GLU A 298 -13.58 -22.15 24.82
C GLU A 298 -13.01 -23.58 24.90
N ASP A 299 -12.70 -24.20 23.76
CA ASP A 299 -12.07 -25.51 23.69
C ASP A 299 -10.66 -25.53 24.30
N VAL A 300 -9.87 -24.47 24.05
CA VAL A 300 -8.51 -24.33 24.61
C VAL A 300 -8.57 -24.11 26.13
N VAL A 301 -9.53 -23.35 26.64
CA VAL A 301 -9.72 -23.14 28.07
C VAL A 301 -10.18 -24.44 28.74
N GLU A 302 -11.09 -25.21 28.14
CA GLU A 302 -11.50 -26.51 28.65
C GLU A 302 -10.32 -27.50 28.70
N HIS A 303 -9.52 -27.55 27.63
CA HIS A 303 -8.35 -28.42 27.59
C HIS A 303 -7.27 -27.98 28.62
N MET A 304 -7.04 -26.67 28.79
CA MET A 304 -6.14 -26.16 29.84
C MET A 304 -6.65 -26.51 31.23
N MET A 305 -7.94 -26.37 31.48
CA MET A 305 -8.53 -26.67 32.80
C MET A 305 -8.43 -28.16 33.14
N ASN A 306 -8.66 -29.04 32.15
CA ASN A 306 -8.46 -30.47 32.30
C ASN A 306 -6.99 -30.82 32.56
N LYS A 307 -6.05 -30.17 31.85
CA LYS A 307 -4.61 -30.37 32.07
C LYS A 307 -4.19 -29.93 33.47
N VAL A 308 -4.63 -28.76 33.93
CA VAL A 308 -4.36 -28.25 35.29
C VAL A 308 -4.89 -29.21 36.36
N LYS A 309 -6.08 -29.79 36.14
CA LYS A 309 -6.65 -30.78 37.07
C LYS A 309 -5.79 -32.04 37.16
N VAL A 310 -5.33 -32.57 36.01
CA VAL A 310 -4.43 -33.73 35.97
C VAL A 310 -3.07 -33.42 36.63
N ASP A 311 -2.50 -32.24 36.35
CA ASP A 311 -1.24 -31.81 36.95
C ASP A 311 -1.38 -31.65 38.48
N LYS A 312 -2.51 -31.11 38.95
CA LYS A 312 -2.82 -31.02 40.38
C LYS A 312 -2.92 -32.41 41.04
N GLU A 313 -3.63 -33.35 40.43
CA GLU A 313 -3.75 -34.72 40.96
C GLU A 313 -2.39 -35.43 41.03
N ASN A 314 -1.53 -35.22 40.03
CA ASN A 314 -0.17 -35.76 40.03
C ASN A 314 0.69 -35.13 41.14
N PHE A 315 0.59 -33.82 41.33
CA PHE A 315 1.30 -33.12 42.41
C PHE A 315 0.83 -33.58 43.80
N GLU A 316 -0.47 -33.73 44.02
CA GLU A 316 -1.01 -34.22 45.30
C GLU A 316 -0.54 -35.65 45.61
N LYS A 317 -0.49 -36.55 44.61
CA LYS A 317 0.10 -37.89 44.76
C LYS A 317 1.60 -37.83 45.10
N GLY A 318 2.34 -36.92 44.47
CA GLY A 318 3.74 -36.65 44.79
C GLY A 318 3.93 -36.19 46.24
N LEU A 319 3.09 -35.27 46.71
CA LEU A 319 3.12 -34.75 48.07
C LEU A 319 2.83 -35.85 49.11
N GLN A 320 1.85 -36.72 48.87
CA GLN A 320 1.57 -37.85 49.75
C GLN A 320 2.76 -38.81 49.87
N ARG A 321 3.42 -39.13 48.75
CA ARG A 321 4.64 -39.97 48.75
C ARG A 321 5.77 -39.31 49.54
N PHE A 322 5.95 -37.99 49.38
CA PHE A 322 6.94 -37.23 50.14
C PHE A 322 6.67 -37.27 51.65
N GLN A 323 5.42 -37.09 52.07
CA GLN A 323 5.04 -37.18 53.48
C GLN A 323 5.29 -38.57 54.08
N ALA A 324 4.92 -39.63 53.36
CA ALA A 324 5.18 -41.00 53.77
C ALA A 324 6.69 -41.25 53.94
N LEU A 325 7.49 -40.79 52.99
CA LEU A 325 8.94 -40.94 53.02
C LEU A 325 9.58 -40.13 54.16
N ARG A 326 9.09 -38.92 54.45
CA ARG A 326 9.52 -38.12 55.61
C ARG A 326 9.26 -38.85 56.93
N SER A 327 8.13 -39.56 57.05
CA SER A 327 7.83 -40.38 58.21
C SER A 327 8.82 -41.54 58.37
N VAL A 328 9.12 -42.25 57.28
CA VAL A 328 10.09 -43.36 57.32
C VAL A 328 11.51 -42.85 57.61
N PHE A 329 11.90 -41.72 57.02
CA PHE A 329 13.17 -41.05 57.32
C PHE A 329 13.29 -40.73 58.81
N SER A 330 12.28 -40.09 59.39
CA SER A 330 12.27 -39.76 60.83
C SER A 330 12.40 -41.01 61.71
N GLN A 331 11.73 -42.11 61.36
CA GLN A 331 11.88 -43.38 62.08
C GLN A 331 13.30 -43.96 61.98
N GLN A 332 13.93 -43.90 60.80
CA GLN A 332 15.30 -44.39 60.61
C GLN A 332 16.32 -43.49 61.32
N THR A 333 16.14 -42.16 61.29
CA THR A 333 16.98 -41.22 62.06
C THR A 333 16.88 -41.46 63.55
N ASN A 334 15.68 -41.71 64.09
CA ASN A 334 15.52 -42.05 65.50
C ASN A 334 16.26 -43.35 65.87
N LYS A 335 16.20 -44.39 65.03
CA LYS A 335 16.97 -45.63 65.24
C LYS A 335 18.48 -45.37 65.23
N LEU A 336 18.95 -44.56 64.29
CA LEU A 336 20.36 -44.14 64.22
C LEU A 336 20.78 -43.39 65.49
N PHE A 337 19.93 -42.50 66.01
CA PHE A 337 20.18 -41.78 67.26
C PHE A 337 20.24 -42.73 68.47
N THR A 338 19.42 -43.78 68.50
CA THR A 338 19.53 -44.81 69.55
C THR A 338 20.86 -45.58 69.47
N LEU A 339 21.33 -45.88 68.25
CA LEU A 339 22.57 -46.63 68.04
C LEU A 339 23.82 -45.79 68.31
N LEU A 340 23.86 -44.53 67.89
CA LEU A 340 24.99 -43.62 68.05
C LEU A 340 24.87 -42.68 69.25
N GLY A 341 23.75 -42.71 69.96
CA GLY A 341 23.46 -41.79 71.04
C GLY A 341 24.36 -41.96 72.26
N MET A 342 24.73 -40.82 72.85
CA MET A 342 25.55 -40.75 74.07
C MET A 342 24.92 -41.48 75.26
N ASP A 343 23.59 -41.55 75.33
CA ASP A 343 22.89 -42.21 76.43
C ASP A 343 23.19 -43.71 76.44
N GLY A 344 23.12 -44.38 75.28
CA GLY A 344 23.49 -45.79 75.17
C GLY A 344 24.98 -46.02 75.41
N LEU A 345 25.86 -45.08 75.04
CA LEU A 345 27.29 -45.19 75.31
C LEU A 345 27.58 -45.09 76.82
N LYS A 346 26.96 -44.13 77.51
CA LYS A 346 27.11 -43.94 78.96
C LYS A 346 26.65 -45.15 79.76
N VAL A 347 25.51 -45.75 79.40
CA VAL A 347 25.02 -46.99 80.03
C VAL A 347 26.06 -48.10 79.85
N LYS A 348 26.56 -48.30 78.63
CA LYS A 348 27.56 -49.36 78.38
C LYS A 348 28.88 -49.12 79.12
N VAL A 349 29.36 -47.88 79.19
CA VAL A 349 30.54 -47.49 79.99
C VAL A 349 30.33 -47.81 81.46
N HIS A 350 29.14 -47.54 82.00
CA HIS A 350 28.78 -47.86 83.38
C HIS A 350 28.75 -49.37 83.64
N ASP A 351 28.08 -50.15 82.79
CA ASP A 351 27.95 -51.60 82.94
C ASP A 351 29.31 -52.31 82.84
N THR A 352 30.14 -51.89 81.89
CA THR A 352 31.53 -52.38 81.76
C THR A 352 32.34 -52.01 83.01
N ARG A 353 32.15 -50.81 83.58
CA ARG A 353 32.82 -50.40 84.84
C ARG A 353 32.44 -51.30 85.99
N GLU A 354 31.15 -51.53 86.17
CA GLU A 354 30.63 -52.35 87.27
C GLU A 354 31.14 -53.79 87.18
N THR A 355 31.16 -54.35 85.97
CA THR A 355 31.68 -55.69 85.68
C THR A 355 33.18 -55.80 86.01
N MET A 356 33.97 -54.80 85.59
CA MET A 356 35.41 -54.75 85.87
C MET A 356 35.72 -54.60 87.37
N VAL A 357 34.92 -53.83 88.12
CA VAL A 357 35.08 -53.66 89.58
C VAL A 357 34.77 -54.97 90.32
N LYS A 358 33.68 -55.65 89.92
CA LYS A 358 33.23 -56.92 90.53
C LYS A 358 34.09 -58.13 90.16
N ALA A 359 34.88 -58.06 89.09
CA ALA A 359 35.74 -59.15 88.64
C ALA A 359 36.83 -59.54 89.67
N SER A 360 36.96 -60.84 89.95
CA SER A 360 38.00 -61.40 90.84
C SER A 360 39.27 -61.83 90.10
N PHE A 361 39.20 -62.02 88.79
CA PHE A 361 40.33 -62.46 87.96
C PHE A 361 40.58 -61.49 86.78
N THR A 362 41.85 -61.29 86.44
CA THR A 362 42.29 -60.45 85.31
C THR A 362 41.70 -60.90 83.97
N LYS A 363 41.44 -62.21 83.82
CA LYS A 363 40.75 -62.76 82.64
C LYS A 363 39.36 -62.14 82.46
N THR A 364 38.56 -62.03 83.52
CA THR A 364 37.22 -61.41 83.48
C THR A 364 37.27 -59.91 83.15
N ILE A 365 38.32 -59.20 83.59
CA ILE A 365 38.53 -57.79 83.22
C ILE A 365 38.83 -57.68 81.72
N ARG A 366 39.66 -58.58 81.17
CA ARG A 366 39.95 -58.62 79.74
C ARG A 366 38.72 -59.00 78.90
N ASP A 367 37.94 -59.97 79.34
CA ASP A 367 36.73 -60.39 78.64
C ASP A 367 35.70 -59.25 78.59
N ALA A 368 35.45 -58.56 79.73
CA ALA A 368 34.56 -57.39 79.78
C ALA A 368 35.03 -56.23 78.85
N MET A 369 36.33 -56.16 78.60
CA MET A 369 36.95 -55.18 77.72
C MET A 369 36.82 -55.52 76.24
N ASP A 370 37.10 -56.77 75.89
CA ASP A 370 36.89 -57.27 74.53
C ASP A 370 35.40 -57.15 74.16
N ASP A 371 34.49 -57.43 75.09
CA ASP A 371 33.05 -57.25 74.92
C ASP A 371 32.64 -55.78 74.71
N PHE A 372 33.25 -54.85 75.45
CA PHE A 372 33.01 -53.40 75.28
C PHE A 372 33.35 -52.93 73.85
N PHE A 373 34.54 -53.28 73.36
CA PHE A 373 34.96 -52.92 72.01
C PHE A 373 34.17 -53.65 70.93
N LEU A 374 33.82 -54.92 71.15
CA LEU A 374 33.01 -55.71 70.21
C LEU A 374 31.61 -55.09 70.05
N GLU A 375 30.98 -54.68 71.14
CA GLU A 375 29.67 -54.05 71.10
C GLU A 375 29.71 -52.65 70.44
N LEU A 376 30.72 -51.84 70.74
CA LEU A 376 30.86 -50.52 70.09
C LEU A 376 31.12 -50.64 68.59
N LYS A 377 31.92 -51.61 68.16
CA LYS A 377 32.06 -51.94 66.73
C LYS A 377 30.74 -52.40 66.13
N GLY A 378 30.02 -53.27 66.82
CA GLY A 378 28.70 -53.74 66.39
C GLY A 378 27.73 -52.58 66.16
N ARG A 379 27.66 -51.64 67.10
CA ARG A 379 26.82 -50.42 66.98
C ARG A 379 27.24 -49.54 65.80
N LEU A 380 28.53 -49.35 65.56
CA LEU A 380 29.03 -48.57 64.41
C LEU A 380 28.73 -49.26 63.07
N VAL A 381 28.88 -50.59 63.00
CA VAL A 381 28.57 -51.37 61.78
C VAL A 381 27.08 -51.33 61.47
N SER A 382 26.22 -51.61 62.46
CA SER A 382 24.77 -51.51 62.28
C SER A 382 24.31 -50.09 61.94
N SER A 383 24.97 -49.06 62.49
CA SER A 383 24.70 -47.68 62.12
C SER A 383 25.07 -47.39 60.66
N ASP A 384 26.18 -47.94 60.16
CA ASP A 384 26.59 -47.80 58.75
C ASP A 384 25.56 -48.43 57.80
N GLU A 385 25.05 -49.62 58.14
CA GLU A 385 23.96 -50.28 57.39
C GLU A 385 22.71 -49.38 57.32
N HIS A 386 22.29 -48.82 58.46
CA HIS A 386 21.16 -47.88 58.50
C HIS A 386 21.42 -46.59 57.71
N ILE A 387 22.64 -46.05 57.73
CA ILE A 387 23.03 -44.87 56.93
C ILE A 387 22.93 -45.18 55.43
N GLN A 388 23.40 -46.37 55.02
CA GLN A 388 23.32 -46.80 53.62
C GLN A 388 21.87 -46.98 53.17
N ASP A 389 21.00 -47.51 54.01
CA ASP A 389 19.57 -47.65 53.70
C ASP A 389 18.85 -46.29 53.60
N ILE A 390 19.17 -45.35 54.50
CA ILE A 390 18.68 -43.96 54.40
C ILE A 390 19.16 -43.32 53.09
N LYS A 391 20.44 -43.51 52.73
CA LYS A 391 21.00 -42.97 51.48
C LYS A 391 20.29 -43.54 50.26
N LYS A 392 20.13 -44.87 50.17
CA LYS A 392 19.41 -45.53 49.05
C LYS A 392 17.98 -45.00 48.92
N MET A 393 17.27 -44.83 50.04
CA MET A 393 15.93 -44.26 50.05
C MET A 393 15.89 -42.83 49.51
N MET A 394 16.88 -42.02 49.91
CA MET A 394 17.00 -40.63 49.46
C MET A 394 17.38 -40.53 47.98
N ASP A 395 18.30 -41.36 47.50
CA ASP A 395 18.71 -41.41 46.09
C ASP A 395 17.52 -41.73 45.18
N VAL A 396 16.70 -42.74 45.53
CA VAL A 396 15.49 -43.10 44.77
C VAL A 396 14.45 -41.97 44.79
N MET A 397 14.34 -41.23 45.90
CA MET A 397 13.43 -40.09 46.01
C MET A 397 13.86 -38.94 45.09
N TYR A 398 15.13 -38.53 45.18
CA TYR A 398 15.66 -37.44 44.35
C TYR A 398 15.61 -37.79 42.86
N GLU A 399 15.86 -39.06 42.49
CA GLU A 399 15.74 -39.51 41.11
C GLU A 399 14.29 -39.45 40.59
N LYS A 400 13.32 -39.99 41.36
CA LYS A 400 11.90 -39.93 40.98
C LYS A 400 11.39 -38.49 40.92
N PHE A 401 11.74 -37.66 41.90
CA PHE A 401 11.31 -36.26 41.96
C PHE A 401 11.91 -35.43 40.82
N ALA A 402 13.19 -35.62 40.51
CA ALA A 402 13.84 -34.98 39.36
C ALA A 402 13.20 -35.40 38.03
N LYS A 403 12.84 -36.68 37.87
CA LYS A 403 12.18 -37.21 36.67
C LYS A 403 10.73 -36.72 36.52
N GLU A 404 9.98 -36.66 37.61
CA GLU A 404 8.57 -36.21 37.60
C GLU A 404 8.44 -34.68 37.43
N HIS A 405 9.42 -33.89 37.89
CA HIS A 405 9.35 -32.41 37.87
C HIS A 405 10.40 -31.70 36.99
N GLY A 406 11.25 -32.43 36.27
CA GLY A 406 12.26 -31.85 35.37
C GLY A 406 13.36 -31.04 36.08
N LEU A 407 13.57 -31.29 37.37
CA LEU A 407 14.55 -30.58 38.20
C LEU A 407 15.93 -31.25 38.13
N ARG A 408 17.01 -30.47 38.35
CA ARG A 408 18.37 -31.03 38.41
C ARG A 408 18.50 -32.01 39.59
N LYS A 409 19.07 -33.18 39.34
CA LYS A 409 19.38 -34.18 40.37
C LYS A 409 20.33 -33.56 41.41
N SER A 410 19.87 -33.45 42.65
CA SER A 410 20.72 -33.13 43.80
C SER A 410 21.12 -34.45 44.47
N GLU A 411 22.42 -34.64 44.69
CA GLU A 411 22.92 -35.85 45.34
C GLU A 411 23.06 -35.60 46.85
N PRO A 412 22.49 -36.47 47.70
CA PRO A 412 22.64 -36.32 49.15
C PRO A 412 24.10 -36.50 49.57
N PRO A 413 24.60 -35.71 50.53
CA PRO A 413 25.97 -35.86 51.03
C PRO A 413 26.16 -37.26 51.63
N ALA A 414 27.25 -37.93 51.27
CA ALA A 414 27.57 -39.24 51.82
C ALA A 414 28.17 -39.10 53.22
N PHE A 415 27.57 -39.76 54.21
CA PHE A 415 28.13 -39.92 55.55
C PHE A 415 28.63 -41.36 55.72
N SER A 416 29.77 -41.56 56.38
CA SER A 416 30.35 -42.89 56.61
C SER A 416 30.94 -43.00 58.01
N THR A 417 30.67 -44.12 58.67
CA THR A 417 31.21 -44.40 60.00
C THR A 417 32.64 -44.96 59.97
N MET A 418 33.18 -45.23 58.77
CA MET A 418 34.47 -45.92 58.58
C MET A 418 35.65 -45.22 59.26
N ARG A 419 35.64 -43.88 59.32
CA ARG A 419 36.67 -43.12 60.05
C ARG A 419 36.66 -43.48 61.54
N TYR A 420 35.49 -43.43 62.16
CA TYR A 420 35.29 -43.72 63.58
C TYR A 420 35.58 -45.19 63.91
N GLN A 421 35.22 -46.13 63.02
CA GLN A 421 35.58 -47.53 63.16
C GLN A 421 37.10 -47.74 63.19
N LYS A 422 37.85 -47.05 62.32
CA LYS A 422 39.32 -47.11 62.29
C LYS A 422 39.94 -46.52 63.55
N GLU A 423 39.41 -45.41 64.05
CA GLU A 423 39.86 -44.80 65.31
C GLU A 423 39.60 -45.72 66.50
N LEU A 424 38.40 -46.33 66.58
CA LEU A 424 38.05 -47.29 67.63
C LEU A 424 38.96 -48.53 67.59
N ALA A 425 39.27 -49.05 66.40
CA ALA A 425 40.19 -50.17 66.22
C ALA A 425 41.64 -49.80 66.61
N LYS A 426 42.06 -48.54 66.39
CA LYS A 426 43.37 -48.03 66.85
C LYS A 426 43.42 -48.01 68.37
N TYR A 427 42.36 -47.56 69.04
CA TYR A 427 42.29 -47.60 70.51
C TYR A 427 42.31 -49.03 71.04
N GLU A 428 41.52 -49.94 70.47
CA GLU A 428 41.54 -51.34 70.88
C GLU A 428 42.94 -51.97 70.76
N ARG A 429 43.66 -51.73 69.65
CA ARG A 429 45.04 -52.24 69.46
C ARG A 429 46.01 -51.66 70.47
N ALA A 430 46.02 -50.33 70.64
CA ALA A 430 46.90 -49.67 71.60
C ALA A 430 46.70 -50.21 73.02
N TYR A 431 45.45 -50.53 73.38
CA TYR A 431 45.15 -51.15 74.67
C TYR A 431 45.56 -52.62 74.73
N LYS A 432 45.31 -53.42 73.69
CA LYS A 432 45.77 -54.81 73.63
C LYS A 432 47.30 -54.92 73.76
N GLU A 433 48.06 -54.01 73.18
CA GLU A 433 49.52 -53.93 73.31
C GLU A 433 49.96 -53.57 74.74
N GLN A 434 49.30 -52.59 75.36
CA GLN A 434 49.58 -52.19 76.75
C GLN A 434 49.23 -53.28 77.77
N PHE A 435 48.17 -54.07 77.53
CA PHE A 435 47.67 -55.08 78.46
C PHE A 435 48.27 -56.48 78.25
N ASN A 436 48.68 -56.86 77.03
CA ASN A 436 49.27 -58.18 76.77
C ASN A 436 50.73 -58.32 77.22
N THR A 437 51.36 -57.24 77.70
CA THR A 437 52.69 -57.33 78.31
C THR A 437 52.52 -57.85 79.74
N ALA A 438 52.62 -59.18 79.93
CA ALA A 438 52.35 -59.89 81.18
C ALA A 438 53.05 -59.31 82.43
N PHE A 439 54.15 -58.57 82.26
CA PHE A 439 54.89 -57.91 83.33
C PHE A 439 54.18 -56.66 83.91
N ASN A 440 53.45 -55.89 83.09
CA ASN A 440 52.70 -54.71 83.56
C ASN A 440 51.37 -55.05 84.24
N MET A 441 50.83 -56.25 84.00
CA MET A 441 49.61 -56.78 84.62
C MET A 441 49.82 -57.20 86.09
N ILE A 442 51.03 -57.59 86.48
CA ILE A 442 51.34 -58.01 87.86
C ILE A 442 51.74 -56.81 88.73
N ALA A 443 52.36 -55.79 88.13
CA ALA A 443 52.92 -54.65 88.85
C ALA A 443 51.92 -53.53 89.22
N ASN A 444 50.72 -53.50 88.63
CA ASN A 444 49.71 -52.48 88.93
C ASN A 444 48.53 -53.08 89.71
N GLU A 445 48.21 -52.52 90.88
CA GLU A 445 47.06 -52.93 91.69
C GLU A 445 45.73 -52.82 90.93
N LYS A 446 44.78 -53.74 91.26
CA LYS A 446 43.43 -53.87 90.66
C LYS A 446 42.72 -52.53 90.44
N MET A 447 42.82 -51.63 91.42
CA MET A 447 42.11 -50.35 91.43
C MET A 447 42.74 -49.32 90.47
N THR A 448 44.06 -49.38 90.28
CA THR A 448 44.83 -48.48 89.41
C THR A 448 44.62 -48.79 87.93
N LEU A 449 44.47 -50.07 87.57
CA LEU A 449 44.18 -50.51 86.19
C LEU A 449 42.77 -50.11 85.74
N THR A 450 41.76 -50.30 86.60
CA THR A 450 40.40 -49.85 86.31
C THR A 450 40.30 -48.32 86.24
N SER A 451 40.97 -47.57 87.13
CA SER A 451 40.96 -46.09 87.06
C SER A 451 41.62 -45.56 85.79
N LYS A 452 42.81 -46.07 85.43
CA LYS A 452 43.53 -45.66 84.21
C LYS A 452 42.75 -45.97 82.93
N PHE A 453 42.03 -47.09 82.91
CA PHE A 453 41.17 -47.46 81.79
C PHE A 453 40.04 -46.43 81.58
N PHE A 454 39.30 -46.08 82.63
CA PHE A 454 38.18 -45.11 82.51
C PHE A 454 38.65 -43.67 82.32
N GLU A 455 39.75 -43.24 82.96
CA GLU A 455 40.27 -41.87 82.79
C GLU A 455 40.76 -41.60 81.36
N THR A 456 41.38 -42.60 80.73
CA THR A 456 42.05 -42.42 79.43
C THR A 456 41.24 -42.94 78.25
N LEU A 457 40.57 -44.10 78.36
CA LEU A 457 39.88 -44.71 77.24
C LEU A 457 38.44 -44.20 77.11
N ALA A 458 37.69 -44.18 78.21
CA ALA A 458 36.29 -43.77 78.16
C ALA A 458 36.16 -42.31 77.69
N SER A 459 37.02 -41.42 78.20
CA SER A 459 37.13 -40.02 77.74
C SER A 459 37.43 -39.91 76.24
N ARG A 460 38.32 -40.76 75.70
CA ARG A 460 38.67 -40.75 74.28
C ARG A 460 37.58 -41.33 73.39
N VAL A 461 36.90 -42.39 73.82
CA VAL A 461 35.76 -42.99 73.09
C VAL A 461 34.56 -42.04 73.11
N ILE A 462 34.32 -41.31 74.21
CA ILE A 462 33.33 -40.24 74.28
C ILE A 462 33.63 -39.16 73.25
N HIS A 463 34.90 -38.71 73.15
CA HIS A 463 35.29 -37.70 72.18
C HIS A 463 35.06 -38.13 70.72
N VAL A 464 35.23 -39.41 70.40
CA VAL A 464 34.95 -39.98 69.05
C VAL A 464 33.45 -39.93 68.71
N TYR A 465 32.56 -39.97 69.70
CA TYR A 465 31.11 -39.90 69.52
C TYR A 465 30.55 -38.48 69.57
N GLU A 466 31.31 -37.50 70.08
CA GLU A 466 30.90 -36.11 70.26
C GLU A 466 31.18 -35.23 69.02
N VAL A 467 32.04 -35.70 68.10
CA VAL A 467 32.44 -35.04 66.85
C VAL A 467 31.69 -35.61 65.67
#